data_AF-A0A8J8GRV8-F1
#
_entry.id   AF-A0A8J8GRV8-F1
#
_cell.length_a   1.000
_cell.length_b   1.000
_cell.length_c   1.000
_cell.angle_alpha   90.00
_cell.angle_beta   90.00
_cell.angle_gamma   90.00
#
_symmetry.space_group_name_H-M   'P 1'
#
loop_
_entity.id
_entity.type
_entity.pdbx_description
1 polymer ?
#
loop_
_entity_poly.entity_id
_entity_poly.type
_entity_poly.pdbx_seq_one_letter_code
_entity_poly.pdbx_strand_id
1 'polypeptide(L)'
;MADGESRESRRRVLRATGCGSAIVLAGCVSVGEDTSQEAGEPALDRPADWCFDRLDDAVPEAEANAVSIDGIERKPEGELASKEEASYQCGPADGNHCGTCTYYIDDRDGDAVGACTEVAGEIRSADWCALWAPREELQNE
;
A
#
# COMPACT_ATOMS: atom_id res chain seq x y z
N MET A 1 36.71 -8.82 31.72
CA MET A 1 36.75 -7.47 32.29
C MET A 1 36.56 -6.54 31.10
N ALA A 2 35.29 -6.32 30.72
CA ALA A 2 34.54 -5.07 30.97
C ALA A 2 34.88 -4.07 29.84
N ASP A 3 33.97 -3.46 29.09
CA ASP A 3 32.55 -3.17 29.29
C ASP A 3 31.84 -3.07 27.93
N GLY A 4 30.56 -3.41 27.90
CA GLY A 4 29.66 -3.03 26.81
C GLY A 4 29.16 -1.62 27.04
N GLU A 5 29.17 -0.78 26.00
CA GLU A 5 28.42 0.47 26.01
C GLU A 5 27.44 0.51 24.84
N SER A 6 26.18 0.29 25.22
CA SER A 6 24.94 0.88 24.74
C SER A 6 24.92 1.50 23.34
N ARG A 7 24.25 0.75 22.45
CA ARG A 7 23.27 1.33 21.52
C ARG A 7 22.18 2.01 22.34
N GLU A 8 22.24 3.33 22.49
CA GLU A 8 21.06 4.05 22.96
C GLU A 8 21.00 5.48 22.40
N SER A 9 19.90 5.74 21.70
CA SER A 9 19.20 7.02 21.80
C SER A 9 19.88 8.25 21.18
N ARG A 10 19.87 8.33 19.85
CA ARG A 10 19.88 9.64 19.14
C ARG A 10 18.50 10.30 19.25
N ARG A 11 18.04 10.56 20.47
CA ARG A 11 16.87 11.40 20.72
C ARG A 11 17.29 12.85 20.51
N ARG A 12 16.97 13.37 19.33
CA ARG A 12 17.12 14.78 18.97
C ARG A 12 16.05 15.58 19.71
N VAL A 13 16.39 16.07 20.90
CA VAL A 13 15.54 16.96 21.68
C VAL A 13 15.54 18.34 21.01
N LEU A 14 14.52 18.64 20.20
CA LEU A 14 14.28 19.99 19.73
C LEU A 14 13.70 20.81 20.89
N ARG A 15 14.51 21.75 21.39
CA ARG A 15 14.12 22.71 22.43
C ARG A 15 13.23 23.78 21.82
N ALA A 16 12.06 23.93 22.42
CA ALA A 16 11.08 24.99 22.18
C ALA A 16 11.70 26.39 22.31
N THR A 17 11.34 27.28 21.39
CA THR A 17 11.42 28.73 21.61
C THR A 17 10.04 29.30 21.33
N GLY A 18 9.26 29.48 22.38
CA GLY A 18 8.00 30.21 22.35
C GLY A 18 8.26 31.71 22.42
N CYS A 19 7.74 32.45 21.46
CA CYS A 19 7.60 33.91 21.53
C CYS A 19 6.11 34.23 21.52
N GLY A 20 5.57 34.54 22.69
CA GLY A 20 4.21 35.01 22.85
C GLY A 20 4.06 36.46 22.39
N SER A 21 2.90 36.78 21.81
CA SER A 21 2.38 38.13 21.71
C SER A 21 0.86 38.04 21.81
N ALA A 22 0.32 38.45 22.95
CA ALA A 22 -1.11 38.56 23.18
C ALA A 22 -1.59 39.93 22.68
N ILE A 23 -2.55 39.93 21.76
CA ILE A 23 -3.37 41.10 21.42
C ILE A 23 -4.82 40.68 21.64
N VAL A 24 -5.48 41.33 22.60
CA VAL A 24 -6.90 41.13 22.92
C VAL A 24 -7.66 42.36 22.46
N LEU A 25 -8.59 42.23 21.50
CA LEU A 25 -9.79 43.06 21.39
C LEU A 25 -10.93 42.29 20.66
N ALA A 26 -11.95 41.95 21.45
CA ALA A 26 -13.38 41.70 21.18
C ALA A 26 -13.91 41.30 19.77
N GLY A 27 -14.62 40.14 19.72
CA GLY A 27 -15.73 39.93 18.79
C GLY A 27 -15.96 38.49 18.30
N CYS A 28 -16.97 37.82 18.87
CA CYS A 28 -17.72 36.65 18.36
C CYS A 28 -17.02 35.28 18.32
N VAL A 29 -17.50 34.43 19.23
CA VAL A 29 -17.28 32.99 19.33
C VAL A 29 -18.00 32.23 18.20
N SER A 30 -17.24 31.39 17.49
CA SER A 30 -17.65 30.06 17.05
C SER A 30 -16.39 29.28 16.73
N VAL A 31 -15.80 28.69 17.78
CA VAL A 31 -14.86 27.59 17.70
C VAL A 31 -15.60 26.42 17.07
N GLY A 32 -15.03 25.87 16.01
CA GLY A 32 -15.55 24.69 15.34
C GLY A 32 -14.50 24.15 14.40
N GLU A 33 -13.35 23.73 14.93
CA GLU A 33 -12.47 22.80 14.20
C GLU A 33 -11.44 22.20 15.16
N ASP A 34 -11.73 21.00 15.64
CA ASP A 34 -10.72 20.02 16.04
C ASP A 34 -11.24 18.67 15.56
N THR A 35 -11.27 18.52 14.24
CA THR A 35 -11.32 17.19 13.61
C THR A 35 -9.88 16.85 13.25
N SER A 36 -9.29 16.00 14.09
CA SER A 36 -8.26 15.02 13.78
C SER A 36 -7.32 15.36 12.63
N GLN A 37 -6.21 16.05 12.92
CA GLN A 37 -5.06 16.08 12.02
C GLN A 37 -3.99 15.14 12.58
N GLU A 38 -4.27 13.83 12.45
CA GLU A 38 -3.21 12.83 12.35
C GLU A 38 -2.43 13.18 11.07
N ALA A 39 -1.13 13.41 11.21
CA ALA A 39 -0.25 13.79 10.13
C ALA A 39 -0.10 12.63 9.13
N GLY A 40 -1.02 12.53 8.18
CA GLY A 40 -0.78 11.87 6.91
C GLY A 40 0.09 12.79 6.06
N GLU A 41 1.28 12.33 5.70
CA GLU A 41 2.11 12.97 4.70
C GLU A 41 1.25 13.31 3.47
N PRO A 42 1.38 14.49 2.83
CA PRO A 42 0.64 14.75 1.61
C PRO A 42 1.04 13.66 0.61
N ALA A 43 0.08 12.82 0.22
CA ALA A 43 0.24 11.93 -0.91
C ALA A 43 0.73 12.83 -2.06
N LEU A 44 1.98 12.66 -2.48
CA LEU A 44 2.49 13.30 -3.68
C LEU A 44 1.46 13.04 -4.77
N ASP A 45 0.92 14.10 -5.36
CA ASP A 45 -0.18 14.04 -6.33
C ASP A 45 0.21 13.03 -7.42
N ARG A 46 -0.39 11.84 -7.35
CA ARG A 46 -0.01 10.70 -8.18
C ARG A 46 -0.39 11.06 -9.62
N PRO A 47 0.51 10.91 -10.59
CA PRO A 47 0.20 11.27 -11.96
C PRO A 47 -1.06 10.53 -12.42
N ALA A 48 -1.93 11.21 -13.18
CA ALA A 48 -3.25 10.70 -13.54
C ALA A 48 -3.19 9.38 -14.33
N ASP A 49 -2.09 9.15 -15.04
CA ASP A 49 -1.76 7.96 -15.84
C ASP A 49 -0.97 6.89 -15.07
N TRP A 50 -0.93 6.98 -13.73
CA TRP A 50 -0.25 5.97 -12.92
C TRP A 50 -0.86 4.58 -13.04
N CYS A 51 -2.18 4.51 -13.21
CA CYS A 51 -2.85 3.25 -13.56
C CYS A 51 -2.67 3.01 -15.04
N PHE A 52 -2.19 1.83 -15.41
CA PHE A 52 -2.12 1.46 -16.83
C PHE A 52 -3.47 0.90 -17.26
N ASP A 53 -3.99 1.41 -18.39
CA ASP A 53 -5.25 0.90 -18.95
C ASP A 53 -5.17 -0.58 -19.33
N ARG A 54 -3.96 -1.07 -19.65
CA ARG A 54 -3.73 -2.49 -19.97
C ARG A 54 -4.05 -3.44 -18.81
N LEU A 55 -4.16 -2.95 -17.58
CA LEU A 55 -4.42 -3.85 -16.44
C LEU A 55 -5.78 -4.55 -16.52
N ASP A 56 -6.72 -4.00 -17.31
CA ASP A 56 -8.02 -4.61 -17.59
C ASP A 56 -7.98 -5.63 -18.74
N ASP A 57 -6.83 -5.78 -19.41
CA ASP A 57 -6.64 -6.79 -20.45
C ASP A 57 -6.62 -8.20 -19.84
N ALA A 58 -6.85 -9.20 -20.70
CA ALA A 58 -6.78 -10.60 -20.31
C ALA A 58 -5.36 -10.98 -19.88
N VAL A 59 -5.26 -11.79 -18.82
CA VAL A 59 -3.98 -12.30 -18.32
C VAL A 59 -3.33 -13.22 -19.37
N PRO A 60 -2.04 -13.05 -19.69
CA PRO A 60 -1.34 -13.94 -20.60
C PRO A 60 -1.31 -15.39 -20.09
N GLU A 61 -1.17 -16.36 -21.01
CA GLU A 61 -1.29 -17.79 -20.68
C GLU A 61 -0.25 -18.26 -19.64
N ALA A 62 0.92 -17.61 -19.60
CA ALA A 62 2.01 -17.96 -18.70
C ALA A 62 1.64 -17.72 -17.23
N GLU A 63 0.98 -16.60 -16.92
CA GLU A 63 0.50 -16.23 -15.59
C GLU A 63 -0.86 -16.85 -15.30
N ALA A 64 -1.73 -16.99 -16.31
CA ALA A 64 -3.08 -17.57 -16.15
C ALA A 64 -3.05 -19.03 -15.65
N ASN A 65 -1.98 -19.78 -15.98
CA ASN A 65 -1.77 -21.16 -15.54
C ASN A 65 -0.70 -21.30 -14.44
N ALA A 66 -0.16 -20.19 -13.95
CA ALA A 66 0.84 -20.23 -12.89
C ALA A 66 0.20 -20.29 -11.49
N VAL A 67 1.02 -20.63 -10.51
CA VAL A 67 0.69 -20.51 -9.09
C VAL A 67 1.18 -19.20 -8.52
N SER A 68 0.56 -18.75 -7.43
CA SER A 68 1.00 -17.59 -6.67
C SER A 68 2.38 -17.80 -6.07
N ILE A 69 2.97 -16.71 -5.57
CA ILE A 69 4.25 -16.71 -4.85
C ILE A 69 4.25 -17.65 -3.64
N ASP A 70 3.09 -17.95 -3.07
CA ASP A 70 2.92 -18.88 -1.94
C ASP A 70 2.27 -20.21 -2.38
N GLY A 71 2.22 -20.50 -3.68
CA GLY A 71 1.82 -21.79 -4.23
C GLY A 71 0.31 -22.03 -4.37
N ILE A 72 -0.49 -20.97 -4.38
CA ILE A 72 -1.95 -21.05 -4.55
C ILE A 72 -2.30 -21.08 -6.05
N GLU A 73 -3.18 -21.99 -6.46
CA GLU A 73 -3.66 -22.09 -7.85
C GLU A 73 -4.64 -20.93 -8.17
N ARG A 74 -4.52 -20.36 -9.37
CA ARG A 74 -5.47 -19.34 -9.86
C ARG A 74 -6.85 -19.97 -10.06
N LYS A 75 -7.89 -19.28 -9.62
CA LYS A 75 -9.27 -19.67 -9.90
C LYS A 75 -9.56 -19.60 -11.40
N PRO A 76 -10.48 -20.41 -11.93
CA PRO A 76 -10.91 -20.27 -13.31
C PRO A 76 -11.55 -18.89 -13.53
N GLU A 77 -11.43 -18.35 -14.76
CA GLU A 77 -11.81 -16.97 -15.07
C GLU A 77 -13.26 -16.59 -14.67
N GLY A 78 -14.20 -17.53 -14.71
CA GLY A 78 -15.60 -17.30 -14.31
C GLY A 78 -15.85 -17.23 -12.80
N GLU A 79 -14.81 -17.44 -11.97
CA GLU A 79 -14.85 -17.43 -10.51
C GLU A 79 -13.97 -16.33 -9.90
N LEU A 80 -13.29 -15.54 -10.73
CA LEU A 80 -12.49 -14.40 -10.30
C LEU A 80 -13.36 -13.18 -10.02
N ALA A 81 -12.98 -12.41 -9.00
CA ALA A 81 -13.57 -11.10 -8.77
C ALA A 81 -13.09 -10.12 -9.85
N SER A 82 -13.98 -9.23 -10.31
CA SER A 82 -13.58 -8.05 -11.08
C SER A 82 -12.71 -7.11 -10.23
N LYS A 83 -12.00 -6.18 -10.87
CA LYS A 83 -11.19 -5.18 -10.18
C LYS A 83 -12.06 -4.28 -9.29
N GLU A 84 -13.26 -3.95 -9.76
CA GLU A 84 -14.23 -3.16 -9.01
C GLU A 84 -14.69 -3.89 -7.75
N GLU A 85 -15.05 -5.17 -7.86
CA GLU A 85 -15.44 -6.01 -6.72
C GLU A 85 -14.32 -6.17 -5.70
N ALA A 86 -13.07 -6.30 -6.18
CA ALA A 86 -11.89 -6.40 -5.33
C ALA A 86 -11.45 -5.04 -4.75
N SER A 87 -12.08 -3.93 -5.13
CA SER A 87 -11.64 -2.56 -4.80
C SER A 87 -10.16 -2.34 -5.16
N TYR A 88 -9.78 -2.75 -6.36
CA TYR A 88 -8.42 -2.61 -6.89
C TYR A 88 -8.01 -1.14 -6.96
N GLN A 89 -6.80 -0.86 -6.50
CA GLN A 89 -6.21 0.46 -6.50
C GLN A 89 -4.78 0.36 -7.00
N CYS A 90 -4.41 1.27 -7.88
CA CYS A 90 -3.02 1.35 -8.31
C CYS A 90 -2.18 2.04 -7.24
N GLY A 91 -1.05 1.42 -6.88
CA GLY A 91 -0.23 1.79 -5.73
C GLY A 91 -0.60 1.04 -4.44
N PRO A 92 0.28 1.08 -3.43
CA PRO A 92 0.10 0.40 -2.16
C PRO A 92 -0.94 1.08 -1.27
N ALA A 93 -1.51 0.33 -0.33
CA ALA A 93 -2.32 0.86 0.77
C ALA A 93 -1.68 0.49 2.12
N ASP A 94 -1.31 1.50 2.93
CA ASP A 94 -0.64 1.30 4.23
C ASP A 94 0.63 0.41 4.15
N GLY A 95 1.38 0.52 3.05
CA GLY A 95 2.55 -0.31 2.77
C GLY A 95 2.24 -1.72 2.22
N ASN A 96 0.97 -2.12 2.23
CA ASN A 96 0.51 -3.38 1.66
C ASN A 96 0.37 -3.26 0.15
N HIS A 97 0.81 -4.28 -0.58
CA HIS A 97 0.74 -4.33 -2.04
C HIS A 97 0.72 -5.78 -2.53
N CYS A 98 0.39 -6.00 -3.80
CA CYS A 98 0.26 -7.32 -4.41
C CYS A 98 1.55 -8.13 -4.27
N GLY A 99 2.74 -7.54 -4.42
CA GLY A 99 4.02 -8.23 -4.24
C GLY A 99 4.25 -8.78 -2.82
N THR A 100 3.49 -8.31 -1.83
CA THR A 100 3.48 -8.83 -0.45
C THR A 100 2.19 -9.56 -0.10
N CYS A 101 1.39 -9.92 -1.12
CA CYS A 101 0.15 -10.66 -0.99
C CYS A 101 0.34 -12.13 -1.33
N THR A 102 -0.20 -13.04 -0.53
CA THR A 102 -0.13 -14.49 -0.77
C THR A 102 -0.73 -14.93 -2.13
N TYR A 103 -1.66 -14.15 -2.68
CA TYR A 103 -2.39 -14.44 -3.92
C TYR A 103 -1.70 -13.94 -5.20
N TYR A 104 -0.61 -13.18 -5.09
CA TYR A 104 0.05 -12.61 -6.27
C TYR A 104 0.77 -13.68 -7.07
N ILE A 105 0.63 -13.63 -8.39
CA ILE A 105 1.35 -14.46 -9.35
C ILE A 105 2.38 -13.54 -10.00
N ASP A 106 3.66 -13.86 -9.83
CA ASP A 106 4.76 -13.10 -10.46
C ASP A 106 4.63 -13.10 -11.99
N ASP A 107 5.14 -12.03 -12.60
CA ASP A 107 5.43 -11.94 -14.03
C ASP A 107 6.25 -13.17 -14.50
N ARG A 108 5.75 -13.85 -15.54
CA ARG A 108 6.36 -15.02 -16.16
C ARG A 108 6.77 -14.79 -17.62
N ASP A 109 6.39 -13.67 -18.24
CA ASP A 109 6.65 -13.38 -19.64
C ASP A 109 7.60 -12.19 -19.89
N GLY A 110 7.95 -11.45 -18.83
CA GLY A 110 8.95 -10.39 -18.81
C GLY A 110 8.39 -8.99 -19.08
N ASP A 111 7.08 -8.78 -19.01
CA ASP A 111 6.42 -7.50 -19.25
C ASP A 111 6.28 -6.62 -17.99
N ALA A 112 6.81 -7.10 -16.86
CA ALA A 112 6.77 -6.53 -15.52
C ALA A 112 5.36 -6.45 -14.89
N VAL A 113 4.40 -7.24 -15.37
CA VAL A 113 3.05 -7.35 -14.84
C VAL A 113 2.74 -8.81 -14.58
N GLY A 114 2.05 -9.06 -13.46
CA GLY A 114 1.70 -10.41 -13.04
C GLY A 114 0.19 -10.62 -13.07
N ALA A 115 -0.27 -11.55 -12.25
CA ALA A 115 -1.68 -11.84 -12.06
C ALA A 115 -2.02 -12.06 -10.57
N CYS A 116 -3.26 -12.45 -10.28
CA CYS A 116 -3.72 -12.76 -8.92
C CYS A 116 -4.56 -14.03 -8.93
N THR A 117 -4.52 -14.86 -7.90
CA THR A 117 -5.37 -16.07 -7.87
C THR A 117 -6.87 -15.76 -7.76
N GLU A 118 -7.20 -14.54 -7.31
CA GLU A 118 -8.56 -14.13 -6.93
C GLU A 118 -9.18 -13.06 -7.84
N VAL A 119 -8.36 -12.28 -8.56
CA VAL A 119 -8.79 -11.08 -9.30
C VAL A 119 -8.53 -11.26 -10.80
N ALA A 120 -9.52 -10.89 -11.60
CA ALA A 120 -9.46 -10.89 -13.05
C ALA A 120 -8.54 -9.79 -13.60
N GLY A 121 -8.03 -10.03 -14.80
CA GLY A 121 -7.09 -9.14 -15.48
C GLY A 121 -5.68 -9.14 -14.89
N GLU A 122 -4.80 -8.39 -15.53
CA GLU A 122 -3.40 -8.22 -15.16
C GLU A 122 -3.22 -7.41 -13.86
N ILE A 123 -2.18 -7.71 -13.08
CA ILE A 123 -1.95 -7.16 -11.73
C ILE A 123 -0.49 -6.76 -11.57
N ARG A 124 -0.23 -5.50 -11.17
CA ARG A 124 1.15 -5.10 -10.84
C ARG A 124 1.47 -5.44 -9.40
N SER A 125 2.69 -5.87 -9.16
CA SER A 125 3.20 -6.13 -7.80
C SER A 125 3.07 -4.90 -6.89
N ALA A 126 3.19 -3.68 -7.42
CA ALA A 126 3.12 -2.43 -6.65
C ALA A 126 1.69 -1.93 -6.34
N ASP A 127 0.65 -2.59 -6.85
CA ASP A 127 -0.75 -2.19 -6.65
C ASP A 127 -1.36 -2.89 -5.43
N TRP A 128 -2.62 -2.61 -5.09
CA TRP A 128 -3.30 -3.19 -3.93
C TRP A 128 -4.79 -3.44 -4.21
N CYS A 129 -5.40 -4.38 -3.48
CA CYS A 129 -6.86 -4.58 -3.48
C CYS A 129 -7.35 -5.03 -2.09
N ALA A 130 -8.64 -4.94 -1.84
CA ALA A 130 -9.25 -5.28 -0.55
C ALA A 130 -9.16 -6.78 -0.19
N LEU A 131 -8.85 -7.66 -1.16
CA LEU A 131 -8.61 -9.08 -0.95
C LEU A 131 -7.18 -9.39 -0.49
N TRP A 132 -6.33 -8.37 -0.29
CA TRP A 132 -4.96 -8.55 0.15
C TRP A 132 -4.87 -9.39 1.43
N ALA A 133 -3.97 -10.38 1.42
CA ALA A 133 -3.63 -11.19 2.59
C ALA A 133 -2.10 -11.28 2.69
N PRO A 134 -1.51 -10.99 3.87
CA PRO A 134 -0.07 -10.97 4.02
C PRO A 134 0.53 -12.35 3.79
N ARG A 135 1.74 -12.38 3.23
CA ARG A 135 2.54 -13.61 3.19
C ARG A 135 2.99 -13.99 4.60
N GLU A 136 2.91 -15.28 4.94
CA GLU A 136 3.38 -15.77 6.24
C GLU A 136 4.91 -15.69 6.38
N GLU A 137 5.66 -15.84 5.28
CA GLU A 137 7.13 -15.80 5.31
C GLU A 137 7.67 -14.42 5.71
N LEU A 138 7.02 -13.33 5.28
CA LEU A 138 7.43 -11.95 5.58
C LEU A 138 7.16 -11.52 7.03
N GLN A 139 6.35 -12.26 7.79
CA GLN A 139 6.01 -11.90 9.18
C GLN A 139 7.02 -12.43 10.20
N ASN A 140 7.91 -13.33 9.79
CA ASN A 140 8.86 -14.02 10.67
C ASN A 140 10.29 -13.45 10.62
N GLU A 141 10.47 -12.28 9.98
CA GLU A 141 11.76 -11.62 9.74
C GLU A 141 11.96 -10.34 10.58
#